data_AF-A0A9D6I2G9-F1
#
_entry.id   AF-A0A9D6I2G9-F1
#
_cell.length_a   1.000
_cell.length_b   1.000
_cell.length_c   1.000
_cell.angle_alpha   90.00
_cell.angle_beta   90.00
_cell.angle_gamma   90.00
#
_symmetry.space_group_name_H-M   'P 1'
#
loop_
_entity.id
_entity.type
_entity.pdbx_description
1 polymer ?
#
loop_
_entity_poly.entity_id
_entity_poly.type
_entity_poly.pdbx_seq_one_letter_code
_entity_poly.pdbx_strand_id
1 'polypeptide(L)'
;MRWRPGLLVGLLLTLVAAGTGAEDLFKAFQLRRLDPPRPVPEFTLEDLAGRAVSLRDLRGRIVFLNFWATWCPACRDEMPSMERLHREFGDQGLVLLAVNFQERREPVAAFMREHGLTFRVALDPDAEVSDRYGVRFIPTTVILDREGRMLARVVGPREWDSSPARQLFAGLLGRTVAAAPARPAEPAGPEAAVAAFLERHWQRPIPLQGKPPAGWNPLEASLDPASCGACHPAQLEEWKTSLHAKAMGPGVMGQLVDMYRTDPATAIHCQSCHAPLTEQLPRVERTAAGRTAFRANRAFDRALKAQGLVCAACHVREWQRFGPPKRDGSLEGAAPREQLPHHGATRTPAFLRSEFCKECHQFPPDGYALNGKLLENTYEEWRASPYAREGVQCQDCHMPDRRHLWRGIHDPEMVKRAVTIDLKTDRPRYRPGETVRAVLTVTNTGAGHSFPTYLTPKVFVRMELVDAEGQPVPESLEEAVIGREATLDLSRELYDTRLAPKASFAMRYSRKIDRPGLRLRARVVVEPDHFYTRFFEAVIPQAQRGKRQLEEALAETRRSHFTIFSRDLPLG
;
A
#
# COMPACT_ATOMS: atom_id res chain seq x y z
N MET A 1 -6.84 49.33 -68.35
CA MET A 1 -7.29 47.92 -68.36
C MET A 1 -6.80 47.28 -67.07
N ARG A 2 -7.72 46.88 -66.20
CA ARG A 2 -7.46 46.40 -64.82
C ARG A 2 -6.94 44.96 -64.87
N TRP A 3 -6.04 44.55 -63.96
CA TRP A 3 -6.17 43.33 -63.14
C TRP A 3 -5.04 43.19 -62.09
N ARG A 4 -5.38 42.51 -61.00
CA ARG A 4 -4.81 42.51 -59.63
C ARG A 4 -3.90 41.29 -59.34
N PRO A 5 -3.15 41.28 -58.22
CA PRO A 5 -2.13 40.28 -57.88
C PRO A 5 -2.70 39.06 -57.13
N GLY A 6 -1.95 37.95 -57.10
CA GLY A 6 -2.30 36.75 -56.32
C GLY A 6 -1.08 35.95 -55.87
N LEU A 7 -0.71 36.08 -54.59
CA LEU A 7 0.12 35.13 -53.84
C LEU A 7 -0.72 33.89 -53.52
N LEU A 8 -0.22 32.70 -53.85
CA LEU A 8 -0.75 31.42 -53.37
C LEU A 8 0.23 30.83 -52.34
N VAL A 9 -0.07 31.05 -51.05
CA VAL A 9 0.47 30.24 -49.96
C VAL A 9 -0.54 29.13 -49.71
N GLY A 10 -0.17 27.89 -50.04
CA GLY A 10 -0.99 26.71 -49.80
C GLY A 10 -1.02 26.36 -48.32
N LEU A 11 -2.19 26.54 -47.69
CA LEU A 11 -2.50 26.05 -46.36
C LEU A 11 -2.95 24.58 -46.49
N LEU A 12 -2.07 23.63 -46.15
CA LEU A 12 -2.45 22.22 -45.96
C LEU A 12 -3.21 22.10 -44.64
N LEU A 13 -4.55 22.17 -44.70
CA LEU A 13 -5.45 21.74 -43.64
C LEU A 13 -5.42 20.21 -43.57
N THR A 14 -4.64 19.66 -42.64
CA THR A 14 -4.84 18.29 -42.19
C THR A 14 -6.11 18.24 -41.34
N LEU A 15 -7.18 17.68 -41.89
CA LEU A 15 -8.31 17.20 -41.10
C LEU A 15 -7.79 16.12 -40.14
N VAL A 16 -7.63 16.47 -38.86
CA VAL A 16 -7.57 15.48 -37.78
C VAL A 16 -9.00 15.01 -37.56
N ALA A 17 -9.28 13.78 -37.97
CA ALA A 17 -10.56 13.12 -37.69
C ALA A 17 -10.78 13.05 -36.17
N ALA A 18 -11.78 13.76 -35.67
CA ALA A 18 -12.26 13.65 -34.29
C ALA A 18 -12.95 12.31 -34.11
N GLY A 19 -12.25 11.32 -33.57
CA GLY A 19 -12.79 9.98 -33.37
C GLY A 19 -11.96 9.12 -32.45
N THR A 20 -11.78 9.50 -31.18
CA THR A 20 -11.07 8.64 -30.20
C THR A 20 -11.56 8.71 -28.74
N GLY A 21 -12.34 9.71 -28.32
CA GLY A 21 -12.65 9.91 -26.88
C GLY A 21 -13.37 8.75 -26.17
N ALA A 22 -14.43 8.19 -26.77
CA ALA A 22 -15.22 7.14 -26.11
C ALA A 22 -14.52 5.76 -26.15
N GLU A 23 -13.89 5.39 -27.28
CA GLU A 23 -13.14 4.12 -27.38
C GLU A 23 -11.94 4.07 -26.42
N ASP A 24 -11.25 5.20 -26.24
CA ASP A 24 -10.12 5.30 -25.34
C ASP A 24 -10.54 5.09 -23.88
N LEU A 25 -11.73 5.56 -23.47
CA LEU A 25 -12.25 5.36 -22.11
C LEU A 25 -12.62 3.91 -21.81
N PHE A 26 -13.27 3.21 -22.76
CA PHE A 26 -13.54 1.76 -22.60
C PHE A 26 -12.25 0.95 -22.48
N LYS A 27 -11.23 1.26 -23.30
CA LYS A 27 -9.92 0.61 -23.25
C LYS A 27 -9.16 0.95 -21.96
N ALA A 28 -9.13 2.22 -21.56
CA ALA A 28 -8.47 2.68 -20.33
C ALA A 28 -9.03 2.01 -19.08
N PHE A 29 -10.33 1.70 -19.09
CA PHE A 29 -11.01 1.03 -17.99
C PHE A 29 -11.14 -0.50 -18.17
N GLN A 30 -10.42 -1.07 -19.14
CA GLN A 30 -10.39 -2.51 -19.43
C GLN A 30 -11.78 -3.14 -19.64
N LEU A 31 -12.71 -2.37 -20.20
CA LEU A 31 -14.03 -2.84 -20.61
C LEU A 31 -13.96 -3.32 -22.05
N ARG A 32 -14.41 -4.56 -22.31
CA ARG A 32 -14.54 -5.05 -23.68
C ARG A 32 -15.78 -4.43 -24.32
N ARG A 33 -15.61 -3.33 -25.03
CA ARG A 33 -16.66 -2.70 -25.85
C ARG A 33 -17.08 -3.63 -27.00
N LEU A 34 -18.37 -3.65 -27.29
CA LEU A 34 -18.97 -4.27 -28.46
C LEU A 34 -19.44 -3.17 -29.40
N ASP A 35 -18.96 -3.20 -30.64
CA ASP A 35 -19.40 -2.30 -31.71
C ASP A 35 -19.69 -3.14 -32.98
N PRO A 36 -20.95 -3.23 -33.44
CA PRO A 36 -22.14 -2.64 -32.83
C PRO A 36 -22.55 -3.35 -31.51
N PRO A 37 -23.36 -2.68 -30.66
CA PRO A 37 -23.95 -3.28 -29.46
C PRO A 37 -24.81 -4.51 -29.80
N ARG A 38 -24.83 -5.52 -28.93
CA ARG A 38 -25.50 -6.81 -29.21
C ARG A 38 -26.73 -7.04 -28.34
N PRO A 39 -27.82 -7.64 -28.85
CA PRO A 39 -28.93 -8.08 -28.01
C PRO A 39 -28.49 -9.01 -26.87
N VAL A 40 -29.16 -8.93 -25.72
CA VAL A 40 -28.95 -9.82 -24.57
C VAL A 40 -30.24 -10.59 -24.24
N PRO A 41 -30.15 -11.74 -23.56
CA PRO A 41 -31.34 -12.48 -23.13
C PRO A 41 -32.21 -11.64 -22.19
N GLU A 42 -33.51 -11.54 -22.49
CA GLU A 42 -34.48 -10.93 -21.57
C GLU A 42 -34.70 -11.83 -20.35
N PHE A 43 -34.93 -11.21 -19.20
CA PHE A 43 -35.27 -11.92 -17.96
C PHE A 43 -36.23 -11.13 -17.09
N THR A 44 -36.90 -11.85 -16.20
CA THR A 44 -37.64 -11.30 -15.07
C THR A 44 -37.23 -12.09 -13.83
N LEU A 45 -36.79 -11.37 -12.79
CA LEU A 45 -36.39 -11.93 -11.50
C LEU A 45 -37.11 -11.19 -10.37
N GLU A 46 -37.11 -11.72 -9.16
CA GLU A 46 -37.61 -11.01 -7.99
C GLU A 46 -36.51 -10.14 -7.34
N ASP A 47 -36.87 -8.95 -6.87
CA ASP A 47 -36.00 -8.14 -6.00
C ASP A 47 -36.12 -8.54 -4.52
N LEU A 48 -35.31 -7.91 -3.66
CA LEU A 48 -35.33 -8.14 -2.22
C LEU A 48 -36.67 -7.77 -1.55
N ALA A 49 -37.49 -6.95 -2.19
CA ALA A 49 -38.85 -6.61 -1.75
C ALA A 49 -39.93 -7.55 -2.32
N GLY A 50 -39.55 -8.53 -3.15
CA GLY A 50 -40.47 -9.50 -3.76
C GLY A 50 -41.24 -8.95 -4.95
N ARG A 51 -40.76 -7.86 -5.54
CA ARG A 51 -41.33 -7.28 -6.75
C ARG A 51 -40.59 -7.84 -7.96
N ALA A 52 -41.33 -8.10 -9.02
CA ALA A 52 -40.74 -8.47 -10.30
C ALA A 52 -39.86 -7.32 -10.85
N VAL A 53 -38.69 -7.69 -11.35
CA VAL A 53 -37.74 -6.82 -12.06
C VAL A 53 -37.54 -7.41 -13.43
N SER A 54 -38.09 -6.78 -14.46
CA SER A 54 -37.79 -7.14 -15.85
C SER A 54 -36.67 -6.26 -16.40
N LEU A 55 -35.76 -6.85 -17.17
CA LEU A 55 -34.75 -6.09 -17.89
C LEU A 55 -35.40 -5.10 -18.88
N ARG A 56 -36.51 -5.50 -19.49
CA ARG A 56 -37.31 -4.68 -20.40
C ARG A 56 -37.75 -3.36 -19.77
N ASP A 57 -38.06 -3.36 -18.48
CA ASP A 57 -38.52 -2.17 -17.74
C ASP A 57 -37.39 -1.15 -17.51
N LEU A 58 -36.14 -1.53 -17.79
CA LEU A 58 -34.97 -0.68 -17.66
C LEU A 58 -34.56 0.02 -18.96
N ARG A 59 -35.23 -0.28 -20.08
CA ARG A 59 -35.00 0.40 -21.36
C ARG A 59 -35.23 1.91 -21.24
N GLY A 60 -34.56 2.68 -22.08
CA GLY A 60 -34.47 4.14 -22.00
C GLY A 60 -33.35 4.64 -21.09
N ARG A 61 -32.71 3.76 -20.30
CA ARG A 61 -31.62 4.09 -19.38
C ARG A 61 -30.36 3.30 -19.70
N ILE A 62 -29.21 3.81 -19.26
CA ILE A 62 -27.98 3.02 -19.28
C ILE A 62 -28.06 2.04 -18.11
N VAL A 63 -27.87 0.75 -18.37
CA VAL A 63 -27.97 -0.28 -17.33
C VAL A 63 -26.59 -0.84 -17.01
N PHE A 64 -26.18 -0.73 -15.76
CA PHE A 64 -25.07 -1.46 -15.16
C PHE A 64 -25.63 -2.74 -14.59
N LEU A 65 -25.42 -3.85 -15.28
CA LEU A 65 -25.88 -5.17 -14.89
C LEU A 65 -24.69 -5.98 -14.34
N ASN A 66 -24.68 -6.24 -13.04
CA ASN A 66 -23.58 -6.94 -12.37
C ASN A 66 -24.04 -8.27 -11.79
N PHE A 67 -23.23 -9.31 -11.96
CA PHE A 67 -23.49 -10.65 -11.44
C PHE A 67 -22.53 -10.92 -10.29
N TRP A 68 -23.06 -11.23 -9.10
CA TRP A 68 -22.29 -11.25 -7.85
C TRP A 68 -22.84 -12.26 -6.83
N ALA A 69 -22.10 -12.49 -5.75
CA ALA A 69 -22.59 -13.24 -4.57
C ALA A 69 -21.97 -12.70 -3.27
N THR A 70 -22.64 -12.84 -2.12
CA THR A 70 -22.17 -12.34 -0.82
C THR A 70 -20.92 -13.06 -0.35
N TRP A 71 -20.77 -14.33 -0.71
CA TRP A 71 -19.60 -15.15 -0.40
C TRP A 71 -18.41 -14.92 -1.33
N CYS A 72 -18.56 -14.13 -2.40
CA CYS A 72 -17.52 -13.85 -3.39
C CYS A 72 -16.67 -12.64 -2.96
N PRO A 73 -15.39 -12.81 -2.56
CA PRO A 73 -14.56 -11.71 -2.06
C PRO A 73 -14.39 -10.59 -3.09
N ALA A 74 -14.02 -10.95 -4.33
CA ALA A 74 -13.86 -9.98 -5.42
C ALA A 74 -15.14 -9.18 -5.71
N CYS A 75 -16.32 -9.78 -5.50
CA CYS A 75 -17.58 -9.09 -5.66
C CYS A 75 -17.78 -8.04 -4.55
N ARG A 76 -17.42 -8.39 -3.31
CA ARG A 76 -17.47 -7.47 -2.16
C ARG A 76 -16.52 -6.30 -2.33
N ASP A 77 -15.35 -6.53 -2.94
CA ASP A 77 -14.31 -5.51 -3.15
C ASP A 77 -14.81 -4.36 -4.03
N GLU A 78 -15.61 -4.63 -5.07
CA GLU A 78 -16.12 -3.60 -5.99
C GLU A 78 -17.40 -2.90 -5.52
N MET A 79 -18.11 -3.42 -4.52
CA MET A 79 -19.40 -2.87 -4.07
C MET A 79 -19.34 -1.44 -3.53
N PRO A 80 -18.32 -1.03 -2.74
CA PRO A 80 -18.21 0.36 -2.30
C PRO A 80 -18.09 1.33 -3.47
N SER A 81 -17.33 0.98 -4.52
CA SER A 81 -17.19 1.84 -5.71
C SER A 81 -18.45 1.82 -6.57
N MET A 82 -19.15 0.68 -6.68
CA MET A 82 -20.47 0.57 -7.30
C MET A 82 -21.51 1.44 -6.60
N GLU A 83 -21.54 1.43 -5.26
CA GLU A 83 -22.46 2.24 -4.46
C GLU A 83 -22.22 3.74 -4.68
N ARG A 84 -20.96 4.19 -4.72
CA ARG A 84 -20.63 5.59 -5.02
C ARG A 84 -21.03 5.98 -6.44
N LEU A 85 -20.77 5.13 -7.44
CA LEU A 85 -21.22 5.35 -8.81
C LEU A 85 -22.75 5.41 -8.91
N HIS A 86 -23.45 4.51 -8.22
CA HIS A 86 -24.90 4.47 -8.16
C HIS A 86 -25.48 5.77 -7.58
N ARG A 87 -24.94 6.25 -6.45
CA ARG A 87 -25.36 7.52 -5.84
C ARG A 87 -25.08 8.72 -6.74
N GLU A 88 -23.97 8.71 -7.46
CA GLU A 88 -23.57 9.82 -8.32
C GLU A 88 -24.46 9.92 -9.57
N PHE A 89 -24.69 8.82 -10.28
CA PHE A 89 -25.35 8.81 -11.59
C PHE A 89 -26.77 8.24 -11.61
N GLY A 90 -27.28 7.72 -10.50
CA GLY A 90 -28.60 7.09 -10.40
C GLY A 90 -29.73 7.99 -10.90
N ASP A 91 -29.76 9.23 -10.41
CA ASP A 91 -30.75 10.25 -10.81
C ASP A 91 -30.49 10.83 -12.20
N GLN A 92 -29.37 10.46 -12.83
CA GLN A 92 -28.92 10.96 -14.11
C GLN A 92 -29.19 9.99 -15.27
N GLY A 93 -29.91 8.89 -15.00
CA GLY A 93 -30.29 7.90 -16.00
C GLY A 93 -29.42 6.63 -16.03
N LEU A 94 -28.54 6.43 -15.04
CA LEU A 94 -27.87 5.15 -14.79
C LEU A 94 -28.74 4.28 -13.88
N VAL A 95 -28.97 3.02 -14.26
CA VAL A 95 -29.54 2.01 -13.35
C VAL A 95 -28.48 1.00 -13.03
N LEU A 96 -28.18 0.84 -11.74
CA LEU A 96 -27.40 -0.29 -11.25
C LEU A 96 -28.36 -1.40 -10.82
N LEU A 97 -28.30 -2.53 -11.52
CA LEU A 97 -29.00 -3.77 -11.19
C LEU A 97 -27.97 -4.87 -10.92
N ALA A 98 -27.86 -5.29 -9.66
CA ALA A 98 -26.97 -6.36 -9.24
C ALA A 98 -27.75 -7.67 -9.12
N VAL A 99 -27.52 -8.61 -10.04
CA VAL A 99 -28.08 -9.96 -10.05
C VAL A 99 -27.25 -10.83 -9.11
N ASN A 100 -27.86 -11.25 -8.00
CA ASN A 100 -27.24 -12.09 -7.01
C ASN A 100 -27.36 -13.58 -7.41
N PHE A 101 -26.23 -14.26 -7.45
CA PHE A 101 -26.04 -15.60 -7.98
C PHE A 101 -26.18 -16.65 -6.86
N GLN A 102 -27.14 -17.58 -7.02
CA GLN A 102 -27.29 -18.78 -6.18
C GLN A 102 -27.47 -18.53 -4.67
N GLU A 103 -28.09 -17.41 -4.27
CA GLU A 103 -28.43 -17.18 -2.87
C GLU A 103 -29.91 -16.83 -2.68
N ARG A 104 -30.39 -17.06 -1.45
CA ARG A 104 -31.74 -16.72 -1.02
C ARG A 104 -31.81 -15.28 -0.54
N ARG A 105 -33.03 -14.77 -0.39
CA ARG A 105 -33.29 -13.35 -0.09
C ARG A 105 -32.66 -12.88 1.22
N GLU A 106 -32.80 -13.66 2.28
CA GLU A 106 -32.47 -13.22 3.64
C GLU A 106 -30.97 -12.93 3.83
N PRO A 107 -30.03 -13.81 3.43
CA PRO A 107 -28.60 -13.53 3.50
C PRO A 107 -28.21 -12.29 2.69
N VAL A 108 -28.76 -12.16 1.48
CA VAL A 108 -28.45 -11.03 0.58
C VAL A 108 -28.98 -9.73 1.15
N ALA A 109 -30.21 -9.72 1.69
CA ALA A 109 -30.79 -8.54 2.33
C ALA A 109 -30.02 -8.13 3.59
N ALA A 110 -29.54 -9.08 4.39
CA ALA A 110 -28.69 -8.81 5.55
C ALA A 110 -27.37 -8.16 5.13
N PHE A 111 -26.70 -8.75 4.13
CA PHE A 111 -25.44 -8.24 3.58
C PHE A 111 -25.59 -6.81 3.06
N MET A 112 -26.64 -6.52 2.29
CA MET A 112 -26.89 -5.17 1.76
C MET A 112 -27.06 -4.13 2.87
N ARG A 113 -27.76 -4.48 3.97
CA ARG A 113 -27.92 -3.59 5.13
C ARG A 113 -26.60 -3.39 5.89
N GLU A 114 -25.87 -4.47 6.14
CA GLU A 114 -24.59 -4.45 6.85
C GLU A 114 -23.57 -3.54 6.15
N HIS A 115 -23.55 -3.57 4.82
CA HIS A 115 -22.62 -2.79 4.00
C HIS A 115 -23.17 -1.45 3.50
N GLY A 116 -24.40 -1.07 3.89
CA GLY A 116 -24.99 0.23 3.53
C GLY A 116 -25.20 0.44 2.02
N LEU A 117 -25.45 -0.65 1.29
CA LEU A 117 -25.62 -0.66 -0.17
C LEU A 117 -27.07 -0.37 -0.54
N THR A 118 -27.29 0.51 -1.52
CA THR A 118 -28.62 1.02 -1.87
C THR A 118 -29.06 0.73 -3.30
N PHE A 119 -28.15 0.26 -4.16
CA PHE A 119 -28.49 -0.16 -5.51
C PHE A 119 -29.45 -1.36 -5.55
N ARG A 120 -30.17 -1.51 -6.67
CA ARG A 120 -31.20 -2.55 -6.83
C ARG A 120 -30.57 -3.92 -6.98
N VAL A 121 -31.09 -4.90 -6.25
CA VAL A 121 -30.67 -6.31 -6.34
C VAL A 121 -31.82 -7.17 -6.87
N ALA A 122 -31.51 -8.09 -7.78
CA ALA A 122 -32.41 -9.15 -8.25
C ALA A 122 -31.81 -10.52 -7.88
N LEU A 123 -32.64 -11.47 -7.47
CA LEU A 123 -32.19 -12.79 -7.01
C LEU A 123 -32.29 -13.81 -8.16
N ASP A 124 -31.18 -14.48 -8.46
CA ASP A 124 -31.06 -15.58 -9.43
C ASP A 124 -30.66 -16.88 -8.70
N PRO A 125 -31.56 -17.45 -7.87
CA PRO A 125 -31.22 -18.54 -6.95
C PRO A 125 -30.80 -19.82 -7.66
N ASP A 126 -31.28 -20.03 -8.89
CA ASP A 126 -30.99 -21.21 -9.71
C ASP A 126 -29.95 -20.94 -10.81
N ALA A 127 -29.34 -19.74 -10.81
CA ALA A 127 -28.37 -19.28 -11.81
C ALA A 127 -28.85 -19.25 -13.27
N GLU A 128 -30.15 -19.39 -13.55
CA GLU A 128 -30.69 -19.46 -14.91
C GLU A 128 -30.41 -18.20 -15.73
N VAL A 129 -30.48 -17.01 -15.11
CA VAL A 129 -30.15 -15.76 -15.80
C VAL A 129 -28.66 -15.67 -16.03
N SER A 130 -27.87 -15.98 -15.01
CA SER A 130 -26.41 -15.95 -15.05
C SER A 130 -25.85 -16.87 -16.14
N ASP A 131 -26.39 -18.09 -16.28
CA ASP A 131 -26.02 -19.03 -17.33
C ASP A 131 -26.38 -18.53 -18.73
N ARG A 132 -27.57 -17.95 -18.91
CA ARG A 132 -27.99 -17.35 -20.20
C ARG A 132 -27.08 -16.19 -20.62
N TYR A 133 -26.52 -15.46 -19.66
CA TYR A 133 -25.53 -14.40 -19.89
C TYR A 133 -24.09 -14.92 -20.04
N GLY A 134 -23.88 -16.23 -19.97
CA GLY A 134 -22.56 -16.86 -20.07
C GLY A 134 -21.63 -16.48 -18.92
N VAL A 135 -22.19 -16.23 -17.73
CA VAL A 135 -21.43 -15.93 -16.52
C VAL A 135 -20.79 -17.21 -16.00
N ARG A 136 -19.47 -17.33 -16.16
CA ARG A 136 -18.67 -18.44 -15.64
C ARG A 136 -17.84 -18.06 -14.41
N PHE A 137 -17.67 -16.76 -14.19
CA PHE A 137 -16.89 -16.19 -13.09
C PHE A 137 -17.60 -14.94 -12.61
N ILE A 138 -17.65 -14.75 -11.29
CA ILE A 138 -18.16 -13.53 -10.65
C ILE A 138 -17.00 -12.79 -9.97
N PRO A 139 -17.01 -11.44 -9.94
CA PRO A 139 -18.02 -10.60 -10.56
C PRO A 139 -17.91 -10.55 -12.09
N THR A 140 -19.04 -10.44 -12.76
CA THR A 140 -19.12 -10.11 -14.19
C THR A 140 -20.04 -8.91 -14.33
N THR A 141 -19.58 -7.85 -15.00
CA THR A 141 -20.40 -6.67 -15.28
C THR A 141 -20.65 -6.52 -16.78
N VAL A 142 -21.89 -6.21 -17.12
CA VAL A 142 -22.39 -5.95 -18.45
C VAL A 142 -23.00 -4.54 -18.46
N ILE A 143 -22.57 -3.71 -19.40
CA ILE A 143 -23.13 -2.37 -19.60
C ILE A 143 -24.08 -2.42 -20.79
N LEU A 144 -25.33 -1.99 -20.60
CA LEU A 144 -26.34 -1.94 -21.64
C LEU A 144 -26.66 -0.50 -22.05
N ASP A 145 -26.92 -0.31 -23.34
CA ASP A 145 -27.44 0.95 -23.88
C ASP A 145 -28.92 1.15 -23.55
N ARG A 146 -29.45 2.30 -23.99
CA ARG A 146 -30.85 2.68 -23.77
C ARG A 146 -31.84 1.78 -24.52
N GLU A 147 -31.40 1.04 -25.52
CA GLU A 147 -32.22 0.05 -26.22
C GLU A 147 -32.20 -1.32 -25.52
N GLY A 148 -31.38 -1.49 -24.48
CA GLY A 148 -31.20 -2.75 -23.75
C GLY A 148 -30.20 -3.70 -24.41
N ARG A 149 -29.30 -3.21 -25.28
CA ARG A 149 -28.25 -4.01 -25.94
C ARG A 149 -26.92 -3.86 -25.20
N MET A 150 -26.11 -4.91 -25.20
CA MET A 150 -24.79 -4.93 -24.59
C MET A 150 -23.81 -4.02 -25.33
N LEU A 151 -23.39 -2.95 -24.65
CA LEU A 151 -22.32 -2.03 -25.04
C LEU A 151 -20.95 -2.56 -24.65
N ALA A 152 -20.84 -3.13 -23.45
CA ALA A 152 -19.56 -3.61 -22.93
C ALA A 152 -19.75 -4.76 -21.94
N ARG A 153 -18.68 -5.55 -21.79
CA ARG A 153 -18.59 -6.63 -20.79
C ARG A 153 -17.21 -6.66 -20.15
N VAL A 154 -17.18 -6.98 -18.86
CA VAL A 154 -15.94 -7.25 -18.12
C VAL A 154 -16.16 -8.40 -17.13
N VAL A 155 -15.09 -9.14 -16.87
CA VAL A 155 -15.02 -10.18 -15.85
C VAL A 155 -13.94 -9.77 -14.84
N GLY A 156 -14.24 -9.92 -13.56
CA GLY A 156 -13.40 -9.48 -12.44
C GLY A 156 -13.74 -8.07 -11.96
N PRO A 157 -13.27 -7.73 -10.74
CA PRO A 157 -13.67 -6.49 -10.05
C PRO A 157 -13.07 -5.24 -10.69
N ARG A 158 -13.71 -4.09 -10.47
CA ARG A 158 -13.20 -2.77 -10.87
C ARG A 158 -13.50 -1.70 -9.81
N GLU A 159 -12.69 -0.64 -9.81
CA GLU A 159 -12.99 0.62 -9.11
C GLU A 159 -13.93 1.48 -9.97
N TRP A 160 -15.23 1.23 -9.82
CA TRP A 160 -16.29 1.80 -10.66
C TRP A 160 -16.50 3.31 -10.48
N ASP A 161 -15.91 3.93 -9.46
CA ASP A 161 -15.92 5.37 -9.25
C ASP A 161 -14.57 6.05 -9.55
N SER A 162 -13.65 5.36 -10.21
CA SER A 162 -12.42 5.97 -10.73
C SER A 162 -12.70 7.05 -11.77
N SER A 163 -11.76 7.99 -11.97
CA SER A 163 -11.93 9.07 -12.95
C SER A 163 -12.26 8.58 -14.38
N PRO A 164 -11.60 7.54 -14.93
CA PRO A 164 -11.98 6.98 -16.23
C PRO A 164 -13.40 6.40 -16.26
N ALA A 165 -13.83 5.75 -15.17
CA ALA A 165 -15.18 5.19 -15.06
C ALA A 165 -16.24 6.31 -15.03
N ARG A 166 -16.03 7.36 -14.23
CA ARG A 166 -16.93 8.52 -14.19
C ARG A 166 -17.05 9.21 -15.54
N GLN A 167 -15.93 9.40 -16.24
CA GLN A 167 -15.91 9.95 -17.60
C GLN A 167 -16.67 9.08 -18.59
N LEU A 168 -16.49 7.76 -18.50
CA LEU A 168 -17.22 6.81 -19.33
C LEU A 168 -18.73 6.89 -19.10
N PHE A 169 -19.19 6.79 -17.85
CA PHE A 169 -20.62 6.79 -17.55
C PHE A 169 -21.28 8.12 -17.86
N ALA A 170 -20.62 9.25 -17.59
CA ALA A 170 -21.13 10.54 -18.01
C ALA A 170 -21.23 10.66 -19.54
N GLY A 171 -20.23 10.19 -20.28
CA GLY A 171 -20.28 10.14 -21.74
C GLY A 171 -21.43 9.27 -22.25
N LEU A 172 -21.64 8.09 -21.66
CA LEU A 172 -22.77 7.19 -21.99
C LEU A 172 -24.13 7.81 -21.69
N LEU A 173 -24.22 8.66 -20.68
CA LEU A 173 -25.44 9.38 -20.32
C LEU A 173 -25.68 10.62 -21.21
N GLY A 174 -24.81 10.88 -22.19
CA GLY A 174 -24.90 12.06 -23.05
C GLY A 174 -24.59 13.36 -22.31
N ARG A 175 -23.86 13.26 -21.19
CA ARG A 175 -23.42 14.40 -20.40
C ARG A 175 -21.96 14.68 -20.71
N THR A 176 -21.66 15.95 -20.90
CA THR A 176 -20.28 16.41 -20.73
C THR A 176 -19.95 16.29 -19.24
N VAL A 177 -19.03 15.40 -18.88
CA VAL A 177 -18.12 15.78 -17.79
C VAL A 177 -17.41 17.01 -18.31
N ALA A 178 -17.34 18.08 -17.52
CA ALA A 178 -16.45 19.17 -17.83
C ALA A 178 -15.12 18.56 -18.28
N ALA A 179 -14.66 18.92 -19.49
CA ALA A 179 -13.42 18.40 -20.04
C ALA A 179 -12.35 18.44 -18.95
N ALA A 180 -11.61 17.34 -18.77
CA ALA A 180 -10.43 17.36 -17.91
C ALA A 180 -9.61 18.59 -18.35
N PRO A 181 -9.35 19.55 -17.45
CA PRO A 181 -8.76 20.80 -17.88
C PRO A 181 -7.38 20.51 -18.49
N ALA A 182 -7.10 21.14 -19.62
CA ALA A 182 -5.75 21.26 -20.13
C ALA A 182 -4.92 21.94 -19.03
N ARG A 183 -3.99 21.18 -18.45
CA ARG A 183 -3.40 21.37 -17.10
C ARG A 183 -4.48 21.34 -15.99
N PRO A 184 -4.26 20.64 -14.86
CA PRO A 184 -5.17 20.71 -13.73
C PRO A 184 -5.41 22.19 -13.39
N ALA A 185 -6.67 22.62 -13.29
CA ALA A 185 -6.98 23.81 -12.52
C ALA A 185 -6.35 23.62 -11.14
N GLU A 186 -5.76 24.69 -10.59
CA GLU A 186 -5.17 24.61 -9.26
C GLU A 186 -6.20 24.00 -8.30
N PRO A 187 -5.85 22.90 -7.62
CA PRO A 187 -6.74 22.25 -6.70
C PRO A 187 -7.30 23.26 -5.70
N ALA A 188 -8.60 23.20 -5.43
CA ALA A 188 -9.31 24.12 -4.56
C ALA A 188 -8.83 23.97 -3.11
N GLY A 189 -7.72 24.63 -2.80
CA GLY A 189 -7.05 24.62 -1.51
C GLY A 189 -5.80 23.73 -1.45
N PRO A 190 -4.88 24.00 -0.52
CA PRO A 190 -3.60 23.29 -0.40
C PRO A 190 -3.71 21.77 -0.18
N GLU A 191 -4.77 21.30 0.49
CA GLU A 191 -4.97 19.88 0.76
C GLU A 191 -5.34 19.08 -0.49
N ALA A 192 -6.26 19.61 -1.31
CA ALA A 192 -6.58 19.03 -2.60
C ALA A 192 -5.34 19.00 -3.53
N ALA A 193 -4.42 19.96 -3.37
CA ALA A 193 -3.17 20.01 -4.11
C ALA A 193 -2.21 18.88 -3.76
N VAL A 194 -2.07 18.64 -2.47
CA VAL A 194 -1.29 17.52 -1.95
C VAL A 194 -1.90 16.20 -2.42
N ALA A 195 -3.21 16.01 -2.26
CA ALA A 195 -3.88 14.77 -2.64
C ALA A 195 -3.71 14.47 -4.15
N ALA A 196 -3.99 15.46 -5.01
CA ALA A 196 -3.84 15.29 -6.46
C ALA A 196 -2.39 15.07 -6.88
N PHE A 197 -1.42 15.69 -6.18
CA PHE A 197 -0.01 15.40 -6.41
C PHE A 197 0.33 13.96 -6.05
N LEU A 198 -0.08 13.48 -4.88
CA LEU A 198 0.24 12.14 -4.39
C LEU A 198 -0.34 11.05 -5.31
N GLU A 199 -1.59 11.22 -5.75
CA GLU A 199 -2.25 10.29 -6.69
C GLU A 199 -1.45 10.14 -8.00
N ARG A 200 -0.99 11.26 -8.58
CA ARG A 200 -0.16 11.24 -9.80
C ARG A 200 1.25 10.73 -9.54
N HIS A 201 1.87 11.16 -8.44
CA HIS A 201 3.26 10.85 -8.13
C HIS A 201 3.44 9.38 -7.79
N TRP A 202 2.46 8.75 -7.16
CA TRP A 202 2.50 7.35 -6.77
C TRP A 202 1.64 6.43 -7.63
N GLN A 203 1.27 6.86 -8.84
CA GLN A 203 0.61 5.99 -9.81
C GLN A 203 1.44 4.72 -10.05
N ARG A 204 0.81 3.55 -9.91
CA ARG A 204 1.44 2.24 -10.06
C ARG A 204 0.98 1.52 -11.34
N PRO A 205 1.91 0.84 -12.06
CA PRO A 205 3.36 0.93 -11.90
C PRO A 205 3.87 2.36 -12.20
N ILE A 206 4.95 2.79 -11.54
CA ILE A 206 5.55 4.11 -11.81
C ILE A 206 6.01 4.12 -13.28
N PRO A 207 5.51 5.03 -14.15
CA PRO A 207 5.91 5.04 -15.55
C PRO A 207 7.42 5.16 -15.74
N LEU A 208 7.92 4.61 -16.86
CA LEU A 208 9.31 4.82 -17.27
C LEU A 208 9.61 6.32 -17.37
N GLN A 209 10.81 6.73 -16.95
CA GLN A 209 11.27 8.11 -17.11
C GLN A 209 11.46 8.47 -18.58
N GLY A 210 11.72 7.47 -19.43
CA GLY A 210 11.92 7.65 -20.86
C GLY A 210 13.31 8.20 -21.17
N LYS A 211 13.46 8.88 -22.32
CA LYS A 211 14.75 9.48 -22.70
C LYS A 211 14.99 10.76 -21.89
N PRO A 212 16.19 10.95 -21.32
CA PRO A 212 16.53 12.20 -20.65
C PRO A 212 16.50 13.38 -21.64
N PRO A 213 16.23 14.61 -21.17
CA PRO A 213 16.30 15.81 -21.99
C PRO A 213 17.61 15.95 -22.75
N ALA A 214 17.53 16.44 -23.99
CA ALA A 214 18.70 16.65 -24.83
C ALA A 214 19.65 17.69 -24.20
N GLY A 215 20.95 17.39 -24.20
CA GLY A 215 21.99 18.27 -23.65
C GLY A 215 22.29 18.06 -22.17
N TRP A 216 21.53 17.23 -21.46
CA TRP A 216 21.87 16.85 -20.09
C TRP A 216 23.14 16.01 -20.03
N ASN A 217 24.00 16.31 -19.06
CA ASN A 217 25.22 15.54 -18.87
C ASN A 217 24.90 14.15 -18.26
N PRO A 218 25.85 13.20 -18.25
CA PRO A 218 25.61 11.85 -17.74
C PRO A 218 25.12 11.78 -16.28
N LEU A 219 25.50 12.72 -15.42
CA LEU A 219 25.02 12.77 -14.03
C LEU A 219 23.54 13.17 -13.96
N GLU A 220 23.14 14.16 -14.76
CA GLU A 220 21.75 14.64 -14.82
C GLU A 220 20.83 13.63 -15.54
N ALA A 221 21.39 12.86 -16.47
CA ALA A 221 20.70 11.84 -17.25
C ALA A 221 20.70 10.44 -16.58
N SER A 222 21.05 10.35 -15.29
CA SER A 222 21.15 9.11 -14.54
C SER A 222 20.06 8.99 -13.47
N LEU A 223 19.59 7.76 -13.25
CA LEU A 223 18.72 7.38 -12.13
C LEU A 223 19.49 6.76 -10.96
N ASP A 224 20.81 6.54 -11.13
CA ASP A 224 21.66 5.93 -10.13
C ASP A 224 21.88 6.89 -8.93
N PRO A 225 21.67 6.42 -7.69
CA PRO A 225 21.94 7.20 -6.48
C PRO A 225 23.35 7.81 -6.42
N ALA A 226 24.38 7.13 -6.93
CA ALA A 226 25.75 7.65 -6.95
C ALA A 226 25.87 8.93 -7.81
N SER A 227 25.12 9.03 -8.91
CA SER A 227 25.05 10.25 -9.71
C SER A 227 24.42 11.40 -8.95
N CYS A 228 23.39 11.13 -8.15
CA CYS A 228 22.80 12.12 -7.25
C CYS A 228 23.80 12.57 -6.17
N GLY A 229 24.57 11.63 -5.62
CA GLY A 229 25.55 11.89 -4.56
C GLY A 229 26.74 12.75 -4.97
N ALA A 230 27.01 12.91 -6.26
CA ALA A 230 28.02 13.86 -6.75
C ALA A 230 27.71 15.31 -6.33
N CYS A 231 26.42 15.66 -6.21
CA CYS A 231 25.96 16.96 -5.72
C CYS A 231 25.27 16.89 -4.34
N HIS A 232 24.83 15.70 -3.91
CA HIS A 232 24.12 15.47 -2.65
C HIS A 232 24.80 14.39 -1.79
N PRO A 233 26.10 14.57 -1.42
CA PRO A 233 26.87 13.51 -0.77
C PRO A 233 26.33 13.13 0.61
N ALA A 234 25.85 14.11 1.38
CA ALA A 234 25.26 13.84 2.70
C ALA A 234 24.03 12.93 2.60
N GLN A 235 23.11 13.23 1.68
CA GLN A 235 21.91 12.42 1.47
C GLN A 235 22.25 11.01 0.98
N LEU A 236 23.24 10.88 0.09
CA LEU A 236 23.69 9.57 -0.39
C LEU A 236 24.26 8.72 0.75
N GLU A 237 25.15 9.27 1.57
CA GLU A 237 25.77 8.53 2.67
C GLU A 237 24.74 8.13 3.74
N GLU A 238 23.77 8.99 4.03
CA GLU A 238 22.66 8.65 4.94
C GLU A 238 21.80 7.52 4.37
N TRP A 239 21.36 7.66 3.11
CA TRP A 239 20.51 6.68 2.44
C TRP A 239 21.16 5.30 2.36
N LYS A 240 22.47 5.21 2.08
CA LYS A 240 23.22 3.94 2.06
C LYS A 240 23.10 3.15 3.36
N THR A 241 22.92 3.82 4.50
CA THR A 241 22.76 3.18 5.81
C THR A 241 21.33 2.78 6.15
N SER A 242 20.36 3.16 5.33
CA SER A 242 18.93 2.92 5.55
C SER A 242 18.48 1.54 5.05
N LEU A 243 17.31 1.10 5.51
CA LEU A 243 16.66 -0.08 4.93
C LEU A 243 16.04 0.18 3.55
N HIS A 244 15.82 1.44 3.16
CA HIS A 244 15.39 1.78 1.79
C HIS A 244 16.45 1.38 0.75
N ALA A 245 17.72 1.69 0.99
CA ALA A 245 18.83 1.25 0.13
C ALA A 245 19.01 -0.28 0.12
N LYS A 246 18.50 -0.97 1.14
CA LYS A 246 18.58 -2.42 1.33
C LYS A 246 17.23 -3.11 1.07
N ALA A 247 16.25 -2.40 0.49
CA ALA A 247 14.91 -2.94 0.32
C ALA A 247 14.92 -4.17 -0.62
N MET A 248 15.88 -4.24 -1.55
CA MET A 248 16.14 -5.43 -2.36
C MET A 248 17.31 -6.27 -1.81
N GLY A 249 17.43 -6.37 -0.48
CA GLY A 249 18.41 -7.20 0.20
C GLY A 249 18.25 -8.70 -0.07
N PRO A 250 19.15 -9.53 0.48
CA PRO A 250 19.23 -10.95 0.17
C PRO A 250 17.92 -11.71 0.43
N GLY A 251 17.19 -11.38 1.50
CA GLY A 251 15.92 -12.05 1.82
C GLY A 251 14.83 -11.85 0.75
N VAL A 252 14.66 -10.62 0.26
CA VAL A 252 13.69 -10.30 -0.79
C VAL A 252 14.16 -10.83 -2.14
N MET A 253 15.44 -10.64 -2.47
CA MET A 253 16.01 -11.15 -3.71
C MET A 253 15.93 -12.67 -3.80
N GLY A 254 16.19 -13.39 -2.70
CA GLY A 254 16.08 -14.85 -2.64
C GLY A 254 14.66 -15.34 -2.93
N GLN A 255 13.64 -14.72 -2.30
CA GLN A 255 12.24 -15.07 -2.54
C GLN A 255 11.81 -14.80 -3.98
N LEU A 256 12.16 -13.63 -4.52
CA LEU A 256 11.65 -13.18 -5.82
C LEU A 256 12.21 -13.96 -7.01
N VAL A 257 13.41 -14.55 -6.90
CA VAL A 257 14.05 -15.23 -8.04
C VAL A 257 13.20 -16.37 -8.59
N ASP A 258 12.62 -17.19 -7.72
CA ASP A 258 11.74 -18.28 -8.13
C ASP A 258 10.33 -17.74 -8.46
N MET A 259 9.82 -16.77 -7.70
CA MET A 259 8.51 -16.15 -7.92
C MET A 259 8.35 -15.52 -9.31
N TYR A 260 9.37 -14.87 -9.88
CA TYR A 260 9.24 -14.32 -11.25
C TYR A 260 8.93 -15.35 -12.32
N ARG A 261 9.19 -16.64 -12.05
CA ARG A 261 8.93 -17.75 -12.97
C ARG A 261 7.57 -18.37 -12.69
N THR A 262 7.23 -18.56 -11.42
CA THR A 262 6.01 -19.28 -10.99
C THR A 262 4.81 -18.36 -10.80
N ASP A 263 5.03 -17.15 -10.28
CA ASP A 263 4.03 -16.13 -10.00
C ASP A 263 4.60 -14.70 -10.20
N PRO A 264 4.75 -14.27 -11.46
CA PRO A 264 5.30 -12.95 -11.78
C PRO A 264 4.43 -11.79 -11.30
N ALA A 265 3.12 -11.99 -11.11
CA ALA A 265 2.21 -10.95 -10.63
C ALA A 265 2.56 -10.57 -9.19
N THR A 266 2.64 -11.56 -8.30
CA THR A 266 3.02 -11.32 -6.90
C THR A 266 4.46 -10.80 -6.81
N ALA A 267 5.38 -11.30 -7.64
CA ALA A 267 6.77 -10.81 -7.64
C ALA A 267 6.87 -9.30 -7.98
N ILE A 268 6.07 -8.83 -8.93
CA ILE A 268 5.99 -7.40 -9.29
C ILE A 268 5.27 -6.60 -8.21
N HIS A 269 4.22 -7.17 -7.59
CA HIS A 269 3.54 -6.55 -6.47
C HIS A 269 4.49 -6.26 -5.31
N CYS A 270 5.35 -7.20 -4.90
CA CYS A 270 6.37 -6.95 -3.88
C CYS A 270 7.30 -5.78 -4.26
N GLN A 271 7.61 -5.62 -5.54
CA GLN A 271 8.51 -4.56 -5.99
C GLN A 271 7.89 -3.19 -6.05
N SER A 272 6.57 -3.11 -6.01
CA SER A 272 5.87 -1.84 -5.95
C SER A 272 6.24 -1.01 -4.72
N CYS A 273 6.83 -1.63 -3.68
CA CYS A 273 7.43 -0.93 -2.53
C CYS A 273 8.96 -1.09 -2.48
N HIS A 274 9.50 -2.27 -2.81
CA HIS A 274 10.92 -2.58 -2.60
C HIS A 274 11.87 -2.02 -3.68
N ALA A 275 11.41 -1.90 -4.93
CA ALA A 275 12.15 -1.35 -6.06
C ALA A 275 11.17 -0.86 -7.15
N PRO A 276 10.50 0.28 -6.90
CA PRO A 276 9.21 0.59 -7.54
C PRO A 276 9.33 1.25 -8.91
N LEU A 277 10.53 1.66 -9.34
CA LEU A 277 10.72 2.20 -10.69
C LEU A 277 10.52 1.10 -11.73
N THR A 278 9.85 1.42 -12.83
CA THR A 278 9.71 0.44 -13.92
C THR A 278 11.08 0.00 -14.47
N GLU A 279 12.09 0.87 -14.45
CA GLU A 279 13.49 0.54 -14.78
C GLU A 279 14.09 -0.54 -13.86
N GLN A 280 13.55 -0.76 -12.67
CA GLN A 280 13.99 -1.81 -11.74
C GLN A 280 13.22 -3.12 -11.91
N LEU A 281 12.16 -3.14 -12.73
CA LEU A 281 11.33 -4.33 -12.95
C LEU A 281 11.87 -5.16 -14.13
N PRO A 282 12.25 -6.44 -13.94
CA PRO A 282 12.71 -7.29 -15.03
C PRO A 282 11.59 -7.70 -15.99
N ARG A 283 10.34 -7.62 -15.54
CA ARG A 283 9.15 -7.87 -16.33
C ARG A 283 8.13 -6.78 -16.10
N VAL A 284 7.40 -6.43 -17.14
CA VAL A 284 6.29 -5.49 -17.09
C VAL A 284 5.02 -6.19 -17.53
N GLU A 285 3.93 -5.86 -16.86
CA GLU A 285 2.60 -6.31 -17.24
C GLU A 285 2.19 -5.65 -18.56
N ARG A 286 1.64 -6.44 -19.48
CA ARG A 286 1.01 -5.94 -20.69
C ARG A 286 -0.31 -6.63 -20.90
N THR A 287 -1.36 -5.83 -20.92
CA THR A 287 -2.72 -6.28 -21.23
C THR A 287 -3.01 -5.98 -22.69
N ALA A 288 -3.24 -7.03 -23.47
CA ALA A 288 -3.64 -6.91 -24.87
C ALA A 288 -4.80 -7.88 -25.13
N ALA A 289 -5.87 -7.39 -25.76
CA ALA A 289 -7.06 -8.17 -26.08
C ALA A 289 -7.66 -8.94 -24.88
N GLY A 290 -7.63 -8.34 -23.69
CA GLY A 290 -8.18 -8.95 -22.46
C GLY A 290 -7.34 -10.08 -21.86
N ARG A 291 -6.11 -10.29 -22.34
CA ARG A 291 -5.14 -11.20 -21.73
C ARG A 291 -3.98 -10.40 -21.15
N THR A 292 -3.75 -10.56 -19.85
CA THR A 292 -2.57 -10.07 -19.16
C THR A 292 -1.40 -11.02 -19.39
N ALA A 293 -0.28 -10.49 -19.84
CA ALA A 293 0.97 -11.23 -19.96
C ALA A 293 2.15 -10.41 -19.44
N PHE A 294 3.06 -11.07 -18.74
CA PHE A 294 4.29 -10.47 -18.26
C PHE A 294 5.41 -10.67 -19.28
N ARG A 295 5.93 -9.57 -19.83
CA ARG A 295 7.02 -9.61 -20.82
C ARG A 295 8.30 -9.05 -20.23
N ALA A 296 9.44 -9.51 -20.76
CA ALA A 296 10.74 -8.96 -20.40
C ALA A 296 10.78 -7.45 -20.66
N ASN A 297 11.27 -6.70 -19.69
CA ASN A 297 11.39 -5.26 -19.78
C ASN A 297 12.74 -4.88 -20.40
N ARG A 298 12.72 -4.15 -21.52
CA ARG A 298 13.94 -3.70 -22.21
C ARG A 298 14.67 -2.57 -21.48
N ALA A 299 13.96 -1.83 -20.63
CA ALA A 299 14.53 -0.77 -19.81
C ALA A 299 15.03 -1.28 -18.45
N PHE A 300 15.06 -2.60 -18.24
CA PHE A 300 15.45 -3.18 -16.97
C PHE A 300 16.95 -2.96 -16.69
N ASP A 301 17.25 -2.31 -15.58
CA ASP A 301 18.56 -2.15 -15.01
C ASP A 301 18.71 -3.02 -13.75
N ARG A 302 19.55 -4.04 -13.87
CA ARG A 302 19.83 -4.99 -12.78
C ARG A 302 20.57 -4.34 -11.61
N ALA A 303 21.49 -3.42 -11.89
CA ALA A 303 22.28 -2.74 -10.87
C ALA A 303 21.39 -1.75 -10.10
N LEU A 304 20.54 -1.02 -10.80
CA LEU A 304 19.57 -0.11 -10.16
C LEU A 304 18.57 -0.87 -9.27
N LYS A 305 18.09 -2.04 -9.71
CA LYS A 305 17.23 -2.90 -8.90
C LYS A 305 17.89 -3.35 -7.59
N ALA A 306 19.17 -3.74 -7.65
CA ALA A 306 19.89 -4.22 -6.46
C ALA A 306 20.02 -3.16 -5.35
N GLN A 307 19.87 -1.88 -5.71
CA GLN A 307 19.95 -0.73 -4.81
C GLN A 307 18.62 -0.41 -4.08
N GLY A 308 17.56 -1.20 -4.27
CA GLY A 308 16.31 -1.06 -3.52
C GLY A 308 15.51 0.20 -3.87
N LEU A 309 15.02 0.92 -2.85
CA LEU A 309 14.28 2.16 -3.04
C LEU A 309 15.26 3.32 -3.25
N VAL A 310 15.58 3.58 -4.52
CA VAL A 310 16.55 4.59 -4.97
C VAL A 310 16.01 6.02 -4.91
N CYS A 311 16.90 7.04 -4.95
CA CYS A 311 16.52 8.45 -4.91
C CYS A 311 15.44 8.81 -5.95
N ALA A 312 15.61 8.32 -7.18
CA ALA A 312 14.69 8.57 -8.28
C ALA A 312 13.28 8.00 -8.04
N ALA A 313 13.15 6.90 -7.28
CA ALA A 313 11.85 6.32 -6.94
C ALA A 313 10.97 7.30 -6.16
N CYS A 314 11.56 8.05 -5.23
CA CYS A 314 10.84 9.04 -4.43
C CYS A 314 10.79 10.42 -5.10
N HIS A 315 11.83 10.82 -5.82
CA HIS A 315 12.03 12.22 -6.21
C HIS A 315 11.89 12.50 -7.70
N VAL A 316 11.78 11.52 -8.59
CA VAL A 316 11.86 11.77 -10.05
C VAL A 316 10.64 11.22 -10.79
N ARG A 317 9.99 12.07 -11.59
CA ARG A 317 8.95 11.68 -12.56
C ARG A 317 9.16 12.42 -13.86
N GLU A 318 9.20 11.70 -14.98
CA GLU A 318 9.46 12.25 -16.32
C GLU A 318 10.71 13.16 -16.33
N TRP A 319 11.78 12.70 -15.69
CA TRP A 319 13.04 13.45 -15.49
C TRP A 319 12.93 14.75 -14.67
N GLN A 320 11.75 15.14 -14.20
CA GLN A 320 11.58 16.26 -13.28
C GLN A 320 11.84 15.82 -11.84
N ARG A 321 12.54 16.68 -11.07
CA ARG A 321 12.85 16.42 -9.65
C ARG A 321 11.79 17.06 -8.78
N PHE A 322 11.35 16.35 -7.76
CA PHE A 322 10.36 16.79 -6.81
C PHE A 322 10.93 16.75 -5.40
N GLY A 323 10.49 17.66 -4.54
CA GLY A 323 10.93 17.68 -3.15
C GLY A 323 10.10 18.61 -2.27
N PRO A 324 10.46 18.70 -0.98
CA PRO A 324 9.75 19.57 -0.05
C PRO A 324 9.94 21.06 -0.39
N PRO A 325 9.07 21.93 0.16
CA PRO A 325 9.31 23.37 0.22
C PRO A 325 10.71 23.66 0.79
N LYS A 326 11.29 24.82 0.51
CA LYS A 326 12.55 25.23 1.18
C LYS A 326 12.33 25.34 2.70
N ARG A 327 13.42 25.51 3.46
CA ARG A 327 13.33 25.63 4.93
C ARG A 327 12.59 26.91 5.37
N ASP A 328 12.61 27.95 4.54
CA ASP A 328 11.82 29.17 4.70
C ASP A 328 10.34 29.02 4.25
N GLY A 329 9.93 27.83 3.82
CA GLY A 329 8.58 27.55 3.33
C GLY A 329 8.34 27.87 1.86
N SER A 330 9.28 28.51 1.16
CA SER A 330 9.09 28.90 -0.25
C SER A 330 9.06 27.70 -1.20
N LEU A 331 8.22 27.80 -2.25
CA LEU A 331 8.06 26.78 -3.29
C LEU A 331 8.92 27.05 -4.53
N GLU A 332 9.30 28.31 -4.79
CA GLU A 332 10.03 28.70 -5.99
C GLU A 332 11.54 28.89 -5.76
N GLY A 333 12.32 28.66 -6.81
CA GLY A 333 13.75 28.98 -6.87
C GLY A 333 13.97 30.46 -7.22
N ALA A 334 15.10 31.04 -6.80
CA ALA A 334 15.44 32.43 -7.13
C ALA A 334 16.04 32.58 -8.54
N ALA A 335 16.46 31.48 -9.17
CA ALA A 335 17.08 31.46 -10.50
C ALA A 335 16.16 30.80 -11.54
N PRO A 336 16.25 31.19 -12.82
CA PRO A 336 15.55 30.51 -13.92
C PRO A 336 15.87 29.01 -13.95
N ARG A 337 14.87 28.17 -14.24
CA ARG A 337 15.02 26.71 -14.15
C ARG A 337 16.09 26.18 -15.10
N GLU A 338 16.20 26.76 -16.29
CA GLU A 338 17.13 26.37 -17.35
C GLU A 338 18.61 26.58 -16.96
N GLN A 339 18.87 27.44 -15.98
CA GLN A 339 20.21 27.75 -15.48
C GLN A 339 20.60 26.89 -14.27
N LEU A 340 19.62 26.23 -13.64
CA LEU A 340 19.89 25.30 -12.57
C LEU A 340 20.31 23.96 -13.18
N PRO A 341 21.22 23.22 -12.52
CA PRO A 341 21.39 21.81 -12.85
C PRO A 341 20.01 21.18 -12.95
N HIS A 342 19.84 20.24 -13.86
CA HIS A 342 18.79 19.24 -13.86
C HIS A 342 17.37 19.87 -13.84
N HIS A 343 17.31 21.12 -14.34
CA HIS A 343 16.22 22.10 -14.36
C HIS A 343 15.57 22.41 -13.00
N GLY A 344 16.33 22.30 -11.92
CA GLY A 344 15.88 22.49 -10.55
C GLY A 344 14.84 21.46 -10.08
N ALA A 345 14.28 21.70 -8.90
CA ALA A 345 13.26 20.83 -8.31
C ALA A 345 11.91 21.55 -8.20
N THR A 346 10.84 20.87 -8.60
CA THR A 346 9.45 21.25 -8.35
C THR A 346 9.10 20.94 -6.90
N ARG A 347 8.73 21.97 -6.13
CA ARG A 347 8.50 21.82 -4.68
C ARG A 347 7.03 21.66 -4.36
N THR A 348 6.73 20.80 -3.40
CA THR A 348 5.35 20.58 -2.95
C THR A 348 5.31 20.21 -1.46
N PRO A 349 4.33 20.73 -0.68
CA PRO A 349 4.11 20.33 0.70
C PRO A 349 3.88 18.83 0.89
N ALA A 350 3.51 18.08 -0.17
CA ALA A 350 3.27 16.64 -0.08
C ALA A 350 4.46 15.85 0.51
N PHE A 351 5.70 16.28 0.28
CA PHE A 351 6.88 15.63 0.87
C PHE A 351 6.98 15.79 2.40
N LEU A 352 6.17 16.66 3.00
CA LEU A 352 6.07 16.88 4.44
C LEU A 352 4.83 16.21 5.05
N ARG A 353 4.13 15.35 4.29
CA ARG A 353 2.86 14.72 4.70
C ARG A 353 3.03 13.22 4.84
N SER A 354 2.52 12.63 5.91
CA SER A 354 2.59 11.18 6.15
C SER A 354 1.97 10.36 5.02
N GLU A 355 1.01 10.93 4.29
CA GLU A 355 0.41 10.33 3.09
C GLU A 355 1.44 10.03 2.00
N PHE A 356 2.56 10.74 1.95
CA PHE A 356 3.66 10.42 1.02
C PHE A 356 4.30 9.07 1.32
N CYS A 357 4.36 8.68 2.60
CA CYS A 357 4.92 7.40 3.04
C CYS A 357 3.90 6.26 2.99
N LYS A 358 2.60 6.59 3.04
CA LYS A 358 1.47 5.64 3.08
C LYS A 358 1.58 4.58 1.98
N GLU A 359 1.94 4.97 0.77
CA GLU A 359 1.95 4.08 -0.39
C GLU A 359 2.82 2.82 -0.23
N CYS A 360 3.83 2.85 0.65
CA CYS A 360 4.67 1.69 0.98
C CYS A 360 4.63 1.27 2.45
N HIS A 361 3.77 1.89 3.26
CA HIS A 361 3.64 1.60 4.69
C HIS A 361 2.16 1.39 5.11
N GLN A 362 1.31 1.18 4.13
CA GLN A 362 -0.12 0.91 4.27
C GLN A 362 -0.58 0.09 3.07
N PHE A 363 -0.99 -1.14 3.33
CA PHE A 363 -1.68 -1.91 2.31
C PHE A 363 -3.03 -1.25 1.98
N PRO A 364 -3.49 -1.38 0.73
CA PRO A 364 -4.82 -0.92 0.36
C PRO A 364 -5.89 -1.69 1.18
N PRO A 365 -7.13 -1.19 1.24
CA PRO A 365 -8.19 -1.78 2.06
C PRO A 365 -8.49 -3.26 1.75
N ASP A 366 -8.25 -3.69 0.51
CA ASP A 366 -8.38 -5.06 -0.02
C ASP A 366 -7.08 -5.88 0.13
N GLY A 367 -6.03 -5.30 0.71
CA GLY A 367 -4.77 -5.96 0.97
C GLY A 367 -4.90 -7.11 1.98
N TYR A 368 -3.83 -7.90 2.10
CA TYR A 368 -3.84 -9.07 2.98
C TYR A 368 -4.06 -8.67 4.45
N ALA A 369 -5.11 -9.20 5.06
CA ALA A 369 -5.51 -8.92 6.43
C ALA A 369 -5.69 -10.20 7.24
N LEU A 370 -5.35 -10.14 8.53
CA LEU A 370 -5.66 -11.16 9.52
C LEU A 370 -6.44 -10.55 10.67
N ASN A 371 -7.55 -11.19 11.03
CA ASN A 371 -8.49 -10.69 12.04
C ASN A 371 -8.90 -9.23 11.78
N GLY A 372 -9.20 -8.89 10.52
CA GLY A 372 -9.59 -7.54 10.11
C GLY A 372 -8.47 -6.49 10.12
N LYS A 373 -7.22 -6.88 10.41
CA LYS A 373 -6.04 -6.01 10.42
C LYS A 373 -5.11 -6.35 9.27
N LEU A 374 -4.86 -5.38 8.39
CA LEU A 374 -3.86 -5.49 7.33
C LEU A 374 -2.50 -5.89 7.90
N LEU A 375 -1.71 -6.67 7.16
CA LEU A 375 -0.35 -7.01 7.57
C LEU A 375 0.55 -5.78 7.66
N GLU A 376 0.32 -4.84 6.75
CA GLU A 376 0.94 -3.53 6.74
C GLU A 376 -0.14 -2.46 6.89
N ASN A 377 -0.17 -1.83 8.08
CA ASN A 377 -1.23 -0.93 8.50
C ASN A 377 -0.70 0.31 9.25
N THR A 378 0.57 0.66 9.05
CA THR A 378 1.27 1.64 9.91
C THR A 378 0.69 3.04 9.75
N TYR A 379 0.28 3.44 8.54
CA TYR A 379 -0.35 4.75 8.34
C TYR A 379 -1.67 4.87 9.09
N GLU A 380 -2.51 3.83 9.06
CA GLU A 380 -3.79 3.84 9.77
C GLU A 380 -3.61 3.84 11.30
N GLU A 381 -2.63 3.08 11.80
CA GLU A 381 -2.23 3.14 13.21
C GLU A 381 -1.79 4.55 13.61
N TRP A 382 -1.01 5.22 12.76
CA TRP A 382 -0.62 6.62 12.95
C TRP A 382 -1.80 7.57 12.89
N ARG A 383 -2.68 7.43 11.88
CA ARG A 383 -3.82 8.31 11.65
C ARG A 383 -4.78 8.30 12.84
N ALA A 384 -4.97 7.15 13.48
CA ALA A 384 -5.79 7.00 14.68
C ALA A 384 -5.13 7.56 15.96
N SER A 385 -3.82 7.85 15.93
CA SER A 385 -3.05 8.24 17.11
C SER A 385 -3.22 9.71 17.51
N PRO A 386 -2.84 10.08 18.76
CA PRO A 386 -2.69 11.48 19.14
C PRO A 386 -1.71 12.27 18.27
N TYR A 387 -0.67 11.62 17.73
CA TYR A 387 0.37 12.28 16.93
C TYR A 387 -0.18 12.85 15.63
N ALA A 388 -1.03 12.10 14.93
CA ALA A 388 -1.70 12.60 13.73
C ALA A 388 -2.60 13.81 14.06
N ARG A 389 -3.32 13.76 15.19
CA ARG A 389 -4.17 14.88 15.66
C ARG A 389 -3.35 16.12 16.04
N GLU A 390 -2.16 15.92 16.59
CA GLU A 390 -1.20 16.98 16.92
C GLU A 390 -0.40 17.46 15.69
N GLY A 391 -0.64 16.87 14.52
CA GLY A 391 0.01 17.26 13.27
C GLY A 391 1.42 16.71 13.08
N VAL A 392 1.91 15.84 13.96
CA VAL A 392 3.23 15.20 13.84
C VAL A 392 3.21 14.17 12.71
N GLN A 393 4.08 14.37 11.73
CA GLN A 393 4.17 13.57 10.51
C GLN A 393 5.24 12.49 10.63
N CYS A 394 5.16 11.46 9.78
CA CYS A 394 6.18 10.40 9.71
C CYS A 394 7.60 10.98 9.54
N GLN A 395 7.72 12.02 8.72
CA GLN A 395 8.97 12.70 8.40
C GLN A 395 9.61 13.37 9.61
N ASP A 396 8.82 13.89 10.56
CA ASP A 396 9.35 14.59 11.73
C ASP A 396 10.19 13.67 12.62
N CYS A 397 9.80 12.38 12.69
CA CYS A 397 10.50 11.36 13.48
C CYS A 397 11.53 10.56 12.66
N HIS A 398 11.20 10.19 11.41
CA HIS A 398 12.02 9.28 10.60
C HIS A 398 12.95 9.99 9.62
N MET A 399 12.72 11.28 9.35
CA MET A 399 13.57 12.14 8.53
C MET A 399 13.88 13.46 9.26
N PRO A 400 14.36 13.41 10.52
CA PRO A 400 14.65 14.61 11.29
C PRO A 400 15.64 15.49 10.51
N ASP A 401 15.38 16.79 10.44
CA ASP A 401 16.17 17.74 9.64
C ASP A 401 16.28 17.40 8.14
N ARG A 402 15.32 16.62 7.61
CA ARG A 402 15.29 16.08 6.23
C ARG A 402 16.41 15.08 5.93
N ARG A 403 16.96 14.43 6.97
CA ARG A 403 17.98 13.40 6.84
C ARG A 403 17.40 12.11 6.28
N HIS A 404 18.17 11.41 5.45
CA HIS A 404 17.74 10.23 4.70
C HIS A 404 18.11 8.94 5.44
N LEU A 405 17.79 8.86 6.74
CA LEU A 405 18.16 7.74 7.61
C LEU A 405 17.06 6.69 7.78
N TRP A 406 15.80 7.14 7.94
CA TRP A 406 14.62 6.29 8.20
C TRP A 406 14.86 5.21 9.27
N ARG A 407 15.49 5.60 10.38
CA ARG A 407 15.72 4.66 11.50
C ARG A 407 14.39 4.12 12.01
N GLY A 408 14.36 2.84 12.34
CA GLY A 408 13.17 2.12 12.77
C GLY A 408 13.51 1.06 13.80
N ILE A 409 12.80 -0.08 13.77
CA ILE A 409 12.95 -1.16 14.77
C ILE A 409 14.35 -1.81 14.78
N HIS A 410 15.14 -1.69 13.71
CA HIS A 410 16.53 -2.16 13.65
C HIS A 410 17.56 -1.20 14.26
N ASP A 411 17.15 -0.02 14.74
CA ASP A 411 18.05 0.96 15.35
C ASP A 411 17.79 1.06 16.88
N PRO A 412 18.75 0.66 17.73
CA PRO A 412 18.54 0.60 19.17
C PRO A 412 18.16 1.95 19.80
N GLU A 413 18.75 3.04 19.32
CA GLU A 413 18.49 4.37 19.87
C GLU A 413 17.11 4.90 19.45
N MET A 414 16.66 4.59 18.23
CA MET A 414 15.30 4.85 17.80
C MET A 414 14.28 4.10 18.66
N VAL A 415 14.54 2.82 18.94
CA VAL A 415 13.63 2.03 19.80
C VAL A 415 13.60 2.58 21.23
N LYS A 416 14.74 2.94 21.82
CA LYS A 416 14.79 3.57 23.15
C LYS A 416 14.03 4.90 23.19
N ARG A 417 14.00 5.68 22.11
CA ARG A 417 13.18 6.91 22.03
C ARG A 417 11.69 6.62 21.87
N ALA A 418 11.32 5.47 21.31
CA ALA A 418 9.93 5.08 21.08
C ALA A 418 9.20 4.63 22.35
N VAL A 419 9.93 4.17 23.39
CA VAL A 419 9.33 3.63 24.61
C VAL A 419 9.93 4.20 25.88
N THR A 420 9.13 4.25 26.96
CA THR A 420 9.66 4.36 28.32
C THR A 420 9.56 3.01 29.01
N ILE A 421 10.58 2.71 29.83
CA ILE A 421 10.67 1.46 30.57
C ILE A 421 10.92 1.78 32.04
N ASP A 422 10.04 1.32 32.91
CA ASP A 422 10.07 1.56 34.35
C ASP A 422 10.08 0.22 35.11
N LEU A 423 10.98 0.09 36.08
CA LEU A 423 11.10 -1.10 36.93
C LEU A 423 10.93 -0.67 38.37
N LYS A 424 9.93 -1.23 39.04
CA LYS A 424 9.63 -0.96 40.44
C LYS A 424 9.57 -2.24 41.25
N THR A 425 10.05 -2.17 42.48
CA THR A 425 9.88 -3.19 43.51
C THR A 425 8.93 -2.70 44.59
N ASP A 426 8.26 -3.61 45.31
CA ASP A 426 7.39 -3.23 46.43
C ASP A 426 8.17 -2.65 47.63
N ARG A 427 9.47 -2.97 47.72
CA ARG A 427 10.40 -2.48 48.74
C ARG A 427 11.83 -2.34 48.20
N PRO A 428 12.70 -1.56 48.86
CA PRO A 428 14.07 -1.32 48.39
C PRO A 428 15.06 -2.44 48.72
N ARG A 429 14.78 -3.30 49.71
CA ARG A 429 15.63 -4.42 50.15
C ARG A 429 14.78 -5.57 50.67
N TYR A 430 15.35 -6.76 50.65
CA TYR A 430 14.74 -8.01 51.02
C TYR A 430 15.71 -8.88 51.83
N ARG A 431 15.16 -9.78 52.64
CA ARG A 431 15.92 -10.78 53.40
C ARG A 431 15.70 -12.18 52.83
N PRO A 432 16.64 -13.12 53.05
CA PRO A 432 16.39 -14.53 52.78
C PRO A 432 15.09 -15.00 53.46
N GLY A 433 14.27 -15.72 52.73
CA GLY A 433 12.92 -16.13 53.14
C GLY A 433 11.80 -15.21 52.66
N GLU A 434 12.09 -13.96 52.31
CA GLU A 434 11.10 -13.01 51.79
C GLU A 434 10.80 -13.23 50.30
N THR A 435 9.71 -12.64 49.82
CA THR A 435 9.30 -12.69 48.41
C THR A 435 9.57 -11.35 47.74
N VAL A 436 10.41 -11.33 46.70
CA VAL A 436 10.55 -10.19 45.81
C VAL A 436 9.28 -10.01 45.01
N ARG A 437 8.74 -8.79 44.98
CA ARG A 437 7.63 -8.40 44.11
C ARG A 437 8.05 -7.22 43.26
N ALA A 438 8.09 -7.42 41.96
CA ALA A 438 8.51 -6.39 41.02
C ALA A 438 7.50 -6.22 39.87
N VAL A 439 7.49 -5.03 39.29
CA VAL A 439 6.71 -4.70 38.10
C VAL A 439 7.62 -4.02 37.09
N LEU A 440 7.75 -4.62 35.91
CA LEU A 440 8.42 -4.04 34.75
C LEU A 440 7.37 -3.54 33.77
N THR A 441 7.32 -2.22 33.56
CA THR A 441 6.36 -1.55 32.69
C THR A 441 7.05 -1.04 31.43
N VAL A 442 6.49 -1.34 30.26
CA VAL A 442 6.91 -0.81 28.97
C VAL A 442 5.76 0.01 28.41
N THR A 443 6.01 1.28 28.07
CA THR A 443 4.97 2.18 27.52
C THR A 443 5.41 2.70 26.16
N ASN A 444 4.52 2.63 25.17
CA ASN A 444 4.72 3.25 23.87
C ASN A 444 4.51 4.77 23.97
N THR A 445 5.55 5.49 24.37
CA THR A 445 5.49 6.93 24.64
C THR A 445 5.88 7.79 23.46
N GLY A 446 6.65 7.26 22.52
CA GLY A 446 7.29 8.00 21.44
C GLY A 446 6.88 7.57 20.03
N ALA A 447 6.32 6.37 19.83
CA ALA A 447 5.85 5.96 18.52
C ALA A 447 4.41 6.41 18.27
N GLY A 448 4.20 7.06 17.12
CA GLY A 448 2.88 7.45 16.65
C GLY A 448 2.00 6.30 16.14
N HIS A 449 2.53 5.09 16.05
CA HIS A 449 1.83 3.88 15.60
C HIS A 449 2.01 2.76 16.65
N SER A 450 1.55 1.54 16.37
CA SER A 450 1.73 0.43 17.31
C SER A 450 3.22 0.13 17.54
N PHE A 451 3.58 -0.28 18.75
CA PHE A 451 4.92 -0.70 19.11
C PHE A 451 4.99 -2.20 19.48
N PRO A 452 5.85 -2.98 18.81
CA PRO A 452 6.41 -2.66 17.50
C PRO A 452 5.29 -2.71 16.43
N THR A 453 5.39 -1.96 15.32
CA THR A 453 4.45 -2.12 14.19
C THR A 453 4.81 -3.36 13.38
N TYR A 454 3.90 -3.81 12.51
CA TYR A 454 3.97 -5.04 11.73
C TYR A 454 3.90 -6.36 12.53
N LEU A 455 3.91 -7.46 11.78
CA LEU A 455 4.04 -8.85 12.23
C LEU A 455 5.49 -9.24 12.57
N THR A 456 6.46 -8.58 11.93
CA THR A 456 7.82 -9.10 11.86
C THR A 456 8.62 -9.06 13.17
N PRO A 457 8.60 -7.96 13.95
CA PRO A 457 9.40 -7.86 15.17
C PRO A 457 8.71 -8.42 16.42
N LYS A 458 9.53 -8.82 17.40
CA LYS A 458 9.11 -9.13 18.77
C LYS A 458 9.90 -8.34 19.79
N VAL A 459 9.25 -8.04 20.91
CA VAL A 459 9.89 -7.47 22.09
C VAL A 459 9.65 -8.39 23.28
N PHE A 460 10.73 -8.94 23.80
CA PHE A 460 10.74 -9.85 24.95
C PHE A 460 11.01 -9.06 26.22
N VAL A 461 10.09 -9.17 27.18
CA VAL A 461 10.17 -8.56 28.51
C VAL A 461 10.50 -9.68 29.49
N ARG A 462 11.67 -9.62 30.13
CA ARG A 462 12.23 -10.72 30.93
C ARG A 462 12.58 -10.25 32.33
N MET A 463 12.27 -11.06 33.33
CA MET A 463 12.74 -10.90 34.71
C MET A 463 13.21 -12.24 35.27
N GLU A 464 14.38 -12.25 35.90
CA GLU A 464 14.98 -13.46 36.48
C GLU A 464 15.80 -13.12 37.73
N LEU A 465 16.01 -14.09 38.62
CA LEU A 465 16.97 -13.97 39.70
C LEU A 465 18.34 -14.40 39.19
N VAL A 466 19.38 -13.67 39.58
CA VAL A 466 20.78 -14.03 39.31
C VAL A 466 21.57 -14.00 40.61
N ASP A 467 22.61 -14.83 40.68
CA ASP A 467 23.52 -14.85 41.83
C ASP A 467 24.55 -13.70 41.80
N ALA A 468 25.48 -13.74 42.75
CA ALA A 468 26.54 -12.75 42.89
C ALA A 468 27.47 -12.73 41.66
N GLU A 469 27.69 -13.90 41.06
CA GLU A 469 28.46 -14.13 39.84
C GLU A 469 27.67 -13.77 38.57
N GLY A 470 26.37 -13.47 38.70
CA GLY A 470 25.49 -13.08 37.61
C GLY A 470 24.93 -14.24 36.80
N GLN A 471 25.05 -15.47 37.29
CA GLN A 471 24.45 -16.67 36.70
C GLN A 471 22.96 -16.73 37.03
N PRO A 472 22.10 -17.15 36.07
CA PRO A 472 20.67 -17.33 36.31
C PRO A 472 20.40 -18.36 37.40
N VAL A 473 19.53 -18.02 38.35
CA VAL A 473 18.96 -18.99 39.28
C VAL A 473 17.96 -19.86 38.50
N PRO A 474 18.06 -21.19 38.57
CA PRO A 474 17.15 -22.09 37.86
C PRO A 474 15.67 -21.77 38.12
N GLU A 475 14.84 -21.87 37.08
CA GLU A 475 13.38 -21.68 37.14
C GLU A 475 12.91 -20.29 37.61
N SER A 476 13.83 -19.33 37.74
CA SER A 476 13.51 -17.96 38.15
C SER A 476 13.12 -17.05 36.99
N LEU A 477 13.42 -17.44 35.74
CA LEU A 477 13.08 -16.66 34.55
C LEU A 477 11.58 -16.66 34.30
N GLU A 478 11.01 -15.47 34.22
CA GLU A 478 9.72 -15.23 33.61
C GLU A 478 9.89 -14.36 32.36
N GLU A 479 9.07 -14.60 31.35
CA GLU A 479 9.11 -13.90 30.07
C GLU A 479 7.69 -13.57 29.60
N ALA A 480 7.52 -12.39 29.02
CA ALA A 480 6.34 -11.99 28.27
C ALA A 480 6.74 -11.37 26.93
N VAL A 481 5.82 -11.38 25.97
CA VAL A 481 6.08 -10.91 24.60
C VAL A 481 5.10 -9.80 24.23
N ILE A 482 5.65 -8.68 23.75
CA ILE A 482 4.94 -7.60 23.08
C ILE A 482 5.17 -7.78 21.57
N GLY A 483 4.11 -8.04 20.82
CA GLY A 483 4.19 -8.20 19.37
C GLY A 483 2.95 -8.87 18.78
N ARG A 484 2.94 -9.01 17.46
CA ARG A 484 1.89 -9.71 16.71
C ARG A 484 2.44 -11.00 16.12
N GLU A 485 1.74 -12.10 16.27
CA GLU A 485 2.17 -13.42 15.80
C GLU A 485 1.15 -14.00 14.82
N ALA A 486 1.64 -14.62 13.75
CA ALA A 486 0.84 -15.42 12.85
C ALA A 486 1.58 -16.70 12.49
N THR A 487 0.85 -17.68 11.96
CA THR A 487 1.46 -18.85 11.30
C THR A 487 2.35 -18.41 10.14
N LEU A 488 3.36 -19.22 9.77
CA LEU A 488 4.33 -18.86 8.72
C LEU A 488 3.71 -18.75 7.32
N ASP A 489 2.62 -19.47 7.08
CA ASP A 489 1.78 -19.37 5.87
C ASP A 489 0.80 -18.18 5.94
N LEU A 490 0.88 -17.39 7.02
CA LEU A 490 0.04 -16.24 7.34
C LEU A 490 -1.45 -16.58 7.48
N SER A 491 -1.88 -17.84 7.45
CA SER A 491 -3.30 -18.20 7.46
C SER A 491 -4.05 -17.88 8.76
N ARG A 492 -3.34 -17.75 9.88
CA ARG A 492 -3.94 -17.51 11.19
C ARG A 492 -3.07 -16.63 12.08
N GLU A 493 -3.66 -15.58 12.63
CA GLU A 493 -3.07 -14.81 13.72
C GLU A 493 -3.20 -15.59 15.04
N LEU A 494 -2.08 -15.76 15.76
CA LEU A 494 -2.02 -16.46 17.04
C LEU A 494 -2.28 -15.51 18.22
N TYR A 495 -1.72 -14.30 18.17
CA TYR A 495 -1.97 -13.24 19.14
C TYR A 495 -1.53 -11.87 18.60
N ASP A 496 -2.03 -10.81 19.22
CA ASP A 496 -1.54 -9.43 19.02
C ASP A 496 -1.51 -8.69 20.36
N THR A 497 -0.31 -8.53 20.92
CA THR A 497 -0.04 -7.83 22.18
C THR A 497 0.73 -6.52 21.94
N ARG A 498 0.75 -6.02 20.70
CA ARG A 498 1.41 -4.76 20.37
C ARG A 498 0.81 -3.60 21.17
N LEU A 499 1.63 -2.61 21.48
CA LEU A 499 1.21 -1.43 22.23
C LEU A 499 0.75 -0.34 21.27
N ALA A 500 -0.55 -0.03 21.28
CA ALA A 500 -1.05 1.17 20.63
C ALA A 500 -0.32 2.44 21.17
N PRO A 501 -0.33 3.56 20.44
CA PRO A 501 0.25 4.82 20.93
C PRO A 501 -0.25 5.17 22.33
N LYS A 502 0.68 5.48 23.24
CA LYS A 502 0.46 5.76 24.67
C LYS A 502 -0.01 4.58 25.52
N ALA A 503 -0.17 3.39 24.97
CA ALA A 503 -0.50 2.20 25.75
C ALA A 503 0.71 1.65 26.52
N SER A 504 0.42 0.98 27.64
CA SER A 504 1.41 0.36 28.51
C SER A 504 1.16 -1.14 28.67
N PHE A 505 2.24 -1.90 28.75
CA PHE A 505 2.27 -3.28 29.22
C PHE A 505 3.01 -3.35 30.55
N ALA A 506 2.51 -4.14 31.49
CA ALA A 506 3.14 -4.33 32.80
C ALA A 506 3.27 -5.83 33.11
N MET A 507 4.52 -6.29 33.25
CA MET A 507 4.83 -7.64 33.71
C MET A 507 5.06 -7.61 35.22
N ARG A 508 4.35 -8.47 35.95
CA ARG A 508 4.54 -8.65 37.40
C ARG A 508 5.42 -9.87 37.62
N TYR A 509 6.33 -9.76 38.59
CA TYR A 509 7.25 -10.81 38.98
C TYR A 509 7.14 -11.05 40.48
N SER A 510 7.06 -12.32 40.89
CA SER A 510 6.99 -12.70 42.30
C SER A 510 7.77 -13.98 42.56
N ARG A 511 8.88 -13.89 43.31
CA ARG A 511 9.71 -15.06 43.67
C ARG A 511 10.27 -14.97 45.07
N LYS A 512 10.46 -16.12 45.72
CA LYS A 512 11.10 -16.20 47.03
C LYS A 512 12.62 -16.06 46.88
N ILE A 513 13.24 -15.31 47.78
CA ILE A 513 14.69 -15.22 47.90
C ILE A 513 15.12 -16.32 48.85
N ASP A 514 15.85 -17.31 48.35
CA ASP A 514 16.30 -18.48 49.11
C ASP A 514 17.60 -18.23 49.88
N ARG A 515 18.48 -17.38 49.34
CA ARG A 515 19.81 -17.08 49.89
C ARG A 515 20.19 -15.60 49.69
N PRO A 516 21.13 -15.05 50.47
CA PRO A 516 21.62 -13.69 50.27
C PRO A 516 22.43 -13.56 48.97
N GLY A 517 22.66 -12.32 48.53
CA GLY A 517 23.48 -12.04 47.34
C GLY A 517 22.76 -12.15 46.00
N LEU A 518 21.47 -12.52 46.00
CA LEU A 518 20.66 -12.54 44.78
C LEU A 518 20.36 -11.11 44.28
N ARG A 519 20.27 -10.98 42.96
CA ARG A 519 19.85 -9.77 42.26
C ARG A 519 18.68 -10.09 41.33
N LEU A 520 17.74 -9.16 41.20
CA LEU A 520 16.71 -9.23 40.17
C LEU A 520 17.26 -8.62 38.88
N ARG A 521 17.43 -9.43 37.84
CA ARG A 521 17.79 -8.98 36.49
C ARG A 521 16.53 -8.78 35.67
N ALA A 522 16.34 -7.58 35.17
CA ALA A 522 15.24 -7.21 34.28
C ALA A 522 15.78 -6.77 32.92
N ARG A 523 15.26 -7.35 31.83
CA ARG A 523 15.72 -7.07 30.46
C ARG A 523 14.55 -6.84 29.52
N VAL A 524 14.72 -5.93 28.57
CA VAL A 524 13.84 -5.78 27.40
C VAL A 524 14.68 -5.96 26.15
N VAL A 525 14.40 -7.03 25.41
CA VAL A 525 15.15 -7.48 24.24
C VAL A 525 14.27 -7.33 23.00
N VAL A 526 14.82 -6.76 21.95
CA VAL A 526 14.13 -6.55 20.67
C VAL A 526 14.71 -7.54 19.66
N GLU A 527 13.82 -8.26 18.98
CA GLU A 527 14.15 -9.10 17.83
C GLU A 527 13.43 -8.53 16.59
N PRO A 528 14.09 -7.64 15.82
CA PRO A 528 13.49 -6.97 14.67
C PRO A 528 12.97 -7.94 13.59
N ASP A 529 13.70 -9.03 13.36
CA ASP A 529 13.47 -9.97 12.27
C ASP A 529 12.94 -11.33 12.76
N HIS A 530 12.20 -11.36 13.88
CA HIS A 530 11.75 -12.61 14.51
C HIS A 530 10.95 -13.50 13.55
N PHE A 531 9.95 -12.95 12.86
CA PHE A 531 9.16 -13.70 11.87
C PHE A 531 10.05 -14.22 10.73
N TYR A 532 10.92 -13.37 10.18
CA TYR A 532 11.74 -13.72 9.02
C TYR A 532 12.80 -14.77 9.34
N THR A 533 13.36 -14.78 10.55
CA THR A 533 14.27 -15.84 11.01
C THR A 533 13.60 -17.20 10.84
N ARG A 534 12.40 -17.36 11.40
CA ARG A 534 11.62 -18.61 11.34
C ARG A 534 11.14 -18.93 9.93
N PHE A 535 10.71 -17.91 9.18
CA PHE A 535 10.28 -18.07 7.80
C PHE A 535 11.42 -18.61 6.94
N PHE A 536 12.61 -18.01 7.00
CA PHE A 536 13.77 -18.45 6.22
C PHE A 536 14.21 -19.87 6.60
N GLU A 537 14.23 -20.22 7.88
CA GLU A 537 14.49 -21.59 8.32
C GLU A 537 13.53 -22.61 7.69
N ALA A 538 12.26 -22.25 7.54
CA ALA A 538 11.25 -23.13 6.94
C ALA A 538 11.34 -23.22 5.40
N VAL A 539 11.70 -22.13 4.71
CA VAL A 539 11.69 -22.09 3.23
C VAL A 539 13.02 -22.48 2.58
N ILE A 540 14.16 -22.28 3.24
CA ILE A 540 15.50 -22.61 2.70
C ILE A 540 15.62 -24.07 2.23
N PRO A 541 15.09 -25.09 2.94
CA PRO A 541 15.16 -26.47 2.48
C PRO A 541 14.47 -26.72 1.13
N GLN A 542 13.48 -25.90 0.77
CA GLN A 542 12.67 -26.01 -0.45
C GLN A 542 13.15 -25.06 -1.56
N ALA A 543 13.99 -24.09 -1.22
CA ALA A 543 14.47 -23.08 -2.16
C ALA A 543 15.42 -23.67 -3.20
N GLN A 544 15.24 -23.30 -4.46
CA GLN A 544 16.09 -23.75 -5.56
C GLN A 544 17.11 -22.67 -5.95
N ARG A 545 16.66 -21.59 -6.60
CA ARG A 545 17.57 -20.60 -7.20
C ARG A 545 17.92 -19.47 -6.24
N GLY A 546 17.04 -19.17 -5.29
CA GLY A 546 17.23 -18.13 -4.28
C GLY A 546 17.96 -18.57 -3.01
N LYS A 547 18.34 -19.86 -2.90
CA LYS A 547 18.80 -20.48 -1.65
C LYS A 547 19.97 -19.74 -0.99
N ARG A 548 21.02 -19.41 -1.77
CA ARG A 548 22.20 -18.71 -1.24
C ARG A 548 21.85 -17.36 -0.60
N GLN A 549 20.98 -16.59 -1.25
CA GLN A 549 20.52 -15.31 -0.74
C GLN A 549 19.66 -15.50 0.52
N LEU A 550 18.83 -16.53 0.58
CA LEU A 550 18.04 -16.81 1.78
C LEU A 550 18.92 -17.23 2.96
N GLU A 551 20.00 -18.01 2.72
CA GLU A 551 20.99 -18.36 3.75
C GLU A 551 21.74 -17.13 4.28
N GLU A 552 22.13 -16.22 3.39
CA GLU A 552 22.72 -14.93 3.76
C GLU A 552 21.76 -14.09 4.61
N ALA A 553 20.49 -14.01 4.19
CA ALA A 553 19.44 -13.30 4.93
C ALA A 553 19.19 -13.93 6.31
N LEU A 554 19.14 -15.27 6.41
CA LEU A 554 19.01 -15.95 7.69
C LEU A 554 20.18 -15.62 8.64
N ALA A 555 21.40 -15.56 8.12
CA ALA A 555 22.55 -15.18 8.92
C ALA A 555 22.44 -13.72 9.42
N GLU A 556 21.93 -12.80 8.61
CA GLU A 556 21.66 -11.41 9.00
C GLU A 556 20.58 -11.31 10.08
N THR A 557 19.43 -11.95 9.88
CA THR A 557 18.30 -11.91 10.83
C THR A 557 18.68 -12.42 12.22
N ARG A 558 19.47 -13.50 12.32
CA ARG A 558 19.96 -14.04 13.60
C ARG A 558 20.84 -13.07 14.40
N ARG A 559 21.50 -12.12 13.74
CA ARG A 559 22.36 -11.10 14.37
C ARG A 559 21.63 -9.78 14.64
N SER A 560 20.35 -9.66 14.28
CA SER A 560 19.61 -8.40 14.35
C SER A 560 19.14 -8.02 15.76
N HIS A 561 19.16 -8.96 16.72
CA HIS A 561 18.60 -8.74 18.04
C HIS A 561 19.49 -7.85 18.91
N PHE A 562 18.88 -7.07 19.80
CA PHE A 562 19.60 -6.22 20.75
C PHE A 562 18.79 -5.94 22.01
N THR A 563 19.48 -5.52 23.07
CA THR A 563 18.85 -5.16 24.35
C THR A 563 18.69 -3.65 24.47
N ILE A 564 17.47 -3.18 24.75
CA ILE A 564 17.18 -1.74 24.93
C ILE A 564 17.14 -1.32 26.40
N PHE A 565 16.96 -2.29 27.30
CA PHE A 565 16.95 -2.08 28.75
C PHE A 565 17.53 -3.30 29.45
N SER A 566 18.45 -3.06 30.39
CA SER A 566 18.97 -4.08 31.29
C SER A 566 19.26 -3.44 32.65
N ARG A 567 18.69 -3.96 33.72
CA ARG A 567 18.97 -3.53 35.09
C ARG A 567 19.07 -4.73 36.01
N ASP A 568 20.14 -4.76 36.80
CA ASP A 568 20.31 -5.70 37.91
C ASP A 568 20.05 -4.92 39.21
N LEU A 569 19.00 -5.29 39.95
CA LEU A 569 18.65 -4.71 41.24
C LEU A 569 19.15 -5.63 42.37
N PRO A 570 20.06 -5.16 43.23
CA PRO A 570 20.41 -5.88 44.45
C PRO A 570 19.18 -6.09 45.33
N LEU A 571 18.96 -7.33 45.77
CA LEU A 571 17.80 -7.64 46.61
C LEU A 571 18.16 -7.67 48.10
N GLY A 572 19.41 -7.90 48.50
CA GLY A 572 19.83 -8.04 49.89
C GLY A 572 21.06 -7.23 50.23
#